data_AF-A0A1W9UBQ9-F1
#
_entry.id   AF-A0A1W9UBQ9-F1
#
_cell.length_a   1.000
_cell.length_b   1.000
_cell.length_c   1.000
_cell.angle_alpha   90.00
_cell.angle_beta   90.00
_cell.angle_gamma   90.00
#
_symmetry.space_group_name_H-M   'P 1'
#
loop_
_entity.id
_entity.type
_entity.pdbx_description
1 polymer ?
#
loop_
_entity_poly.entity_id
_entity_poly.type
_entity_poly.pdbx_seq_one_letter_code
_entity_poly.pdbx_strand_id
1 'polypeptide(L)'
;MKINADGFAFDFTDAIDVFVFDEKDKFKPKFHGLSHAMQAVDLIVELENDYLFIEVKDFHAPDDYNFKKAVNDERVKQRREYFNHLREVLKHKFRDSWLYRWAENKVEKPIRYICLLTLDSAMISIMNKELHKQLPVGCAGPRWTGEVARSCAVVNLDRWNNNFPKWPVSRTAVTGGT
;
A
#
# COMPACT_ATOMS: atom_id res chain seq x y z
N MET A 1 -11.41 -6.64 13.19
CA MET A 1 -12.31 -6.36 12.05
C MET A 1 -11.76 -7.04 10.83
N LYS A 2 -12.58 -7.82 10.13
CA LYS A 2 -12.13 -8.61 8.98
C LYS A 2 -12.54 -7.95 7.67
N ILE A 3 -11.63 -7.91 6.70
CA ILE A 3 -11.88 -7.36 5.37
C ILE A 3 -11.07 -8.12 4.33
N ASN A 4 -11.60 -8.20 3.10
CA ASN A 4 -10.89 -8.78 1.97
C ASN A 4 -10.47 -7.67 0.99
N ALA A 5 -9.25 -7.75 0.46
CA ALA A 5 -8.74 -6.87 -0.59
C ALA A 5 -7.70 -7.61 -1.45
N ASP A 6 -7.81 -7.47 -2.77
CA ASP A 6 -6.88 -7.99 -3.80
C ASP A 6 -6.41 -9.44 -3.56
N GLY A 7 -7.33 -10.35 -3.23
CA GLY A 7 -7.01 -11.78 -3.00
C GLY A 7 -6.46 -12.11 -1.61
N PHE A 8 -6.53 -11.17 -0.66
CA PHE A 8 -6.11 -11.35 0.72
C PHE A 8 -7.25 -11.07 1.70
N ALA A 9 -7.25 -11.80 2.81
CA ALA A 9 -8.10 -11.59 3.97
C ALA A 9 -7.26 -11.06 5.13
N PHE A 10 -7.64 -9.89 5.64
CA PHE A 10 -7.01 -9.20 6.76
C PHE A 10 -7.89 -9.31 8.00
N ASP A 11 -7.29 -9.42 9.18
CA ASP A 11 -8.00 -9.27 10.46
C ASP A 11 -7.33 -8.22 11.35
N PHE A 12 -7.87 -7.01 11.36
CA PHE A 12 -7.36 -5.91 12.20
C PHE A 12 -7.99 -5.98 13.60
N THR A 13 -7.33 -6.66 14.53
CA THR A 13 -7.90 -6.99 15.85
C THR A 13 -8.26 -5.78 16.71
N ASP A 14 -7.61 -4.63 16.49
CA ASP A 14 -7.78 -3.39 17.25
C ASP A 14 -8.25 -2.20 16.40
N ALA A 15 -8.86 -2.46 15.24
CA ALA A 15 -9.45 -1.42 14.40
C ALA A 15 -10.80 -0.89 14.92
N ILE A 16 -10.96 0.43 14.85
CA ILE A 16 -12.21 1.17 15.05
C ILE A 16 -13.06 1.13 13.78
N ASP A 17 -12.43 1.29 12.62
CA ASP A 17 -13.07 1.16 11.30
C ASP A 17 -12.07 0.57 10.30
N VAL A 18 -12.59 -0.13 9.29
CA VAL A 18 -11.83 -0.59 8.14
C VAL A 18 -12.71 -0.60 6.91
N PHE A 19 -12.20 -0.07 5.80
CA PHE A 19 -12.95 -0.04 4.56
C PHE A 19 -12.04 -0.07 3.32
N VAL A 20 -12.62 -0.56 2.22
CA VAL A 20 -12.05 -0.41 0.88
C VAL A 20 -12.15 1.05 0.47
N PHE A 21 -11.00 1.68 0.24
CA PHE A 21 -10.91 3.09 -0.06
C PHE A 21 -10.89 3.37 -1.55
N ASP A 22 -10.37 2.47 -2.38
CA ASP A 22 -10.48 2.54 -3.84
C ASP A 22 -11.83 1.98 -4.37
N GLU A 23 -12.89 2.06 -3.56
CA GLU A 23 -14.21 1.50 -3.87
C GLU A 23 -14.73 2.04 -5.20
N LYS A 24 -15.17 1.13 -6.08
CA LYS A 24 -15.60 1.44 -7.45
C LYS A 24 -17.11 1.47 -7.58
N ASP A 25 -17.82 0.81 -6.67
CA ASP A 25 -19.27 0.80 -6.64
C ASP A 25 -19.81 2.11 -6.06
N LYS A 26 -20.36 2.95 -6.93
CA LYS A 26 -20.95 4.25 -6.59
C LYS A 26 -22.10 4.20 -5.59
N PHE A 27 -22.69 3.03 -5.37
CA PHE A 27 -23.79 2.85 -4.41
C PHE A 27 -23.30 2.51 -3.01
N LYS A 28 -22.00 2.26 -2.82
CA LYS A 28 -21.44 1.99 -1.50
C LYS A 28 -21.02 3.28 -0.80
N PRO A 29 -21.14 3.33 0.54
CA PRO A 29 -20.93 4.56 1.31
C PRO A 29 -19.49 5.08 1.31
N LYS A 30 -18.52 4.24 0.93
CA LYS A 30 -17.09 4.58 0.92
C LYS A 30 -16.58 4.94 -0.49
N PHE A 31 -17.47 5.04 -1.47
CA PHE A 31 -17.14 5.53 -2.81
C PHE A 31 -16.79 7.02 -2.78
N HIS A 32 -15.57 7.36 -3.21
CA HIS A 32 -15.07 8.74 -3.20
C HIS A 32 -15.30 9.49 -4.53
N GLY A 33 -15.63 8.80 -5.62
CA GLY A 33 -16.01 9.43 -6.90
C GLY A 33 -14.91 10.15 -7.70
N LEU A 34 -13.66 10.10 -7.24
CA LEU A 34 -12.56 10.91 -7.79
C LEU A 34 -11.44 10.07 -8.43
N SER A 35 -11.66 8.77 -8.66
CA SER A 35 -10.68 7.87 -9.30
C SER A 35 -10.28 8.28 -10.72
N HIS A 36 -11.04 9.19 -11.35
CA HIS A 36 -10.69 9.79 -12.65
C HIS A 36 -9.58 10.85 -12.55
N ALA A 37 -9.33 11.40 -11.36
CA ALA A 37 -8.39 12.50 -11.13
C ALA A 37 -7.24 12.14 -10.18
N MET A 38 -7.50 11.28 -9.19
CA MET A 38 -6.55 10.95 -8.12
C MET A 38 -6.58 9.45 -7.82
N GLN A 39 -5.42 8.90 -7.46
CA GLN A 39 -5.28 7.50 -7.06
C GLN A 39 -5.61 7.32 -5.58
N ALA A 40 -5.99 6.11 -5.19
CA ALA A 40 -6.27 5.76 -3.79
C ALA A 40 -5.55 4.46 -3.43
N VAL A 41 -5.11 4.34 -2.18
CA VAL A 41 -4.74 3.06 -1.58
C VAL A 41 -5.98 2.17 -1.47
N ASP A 42 -5.79 0.85 -1.46
CA ASP A 42 -6.92 -0.07 -1.47
C ASP A 42 -7.70 -0.06 -0.14
N LEU A 43 -7.01 0.07 1.00
CA LEU A 43 -7.64 0.05 2.33
C LEU A 43 -7.22 1.24 3.19
N ILE A 44 -8.19 1.74 3.97
CA ILE A 44 -7.94 2.58 5.14
C ILE A 44 -8.41 1.85 6.39
N VAL A 45 -7.55 1.86 7.41
CA VAL A 45 -7.86 1.35 8.74
C VAL A 45 -7.74 2.50 9.74
N GLU A 46 -8.79 2.73 10.50
CA GLU A 46 -8.78 3.65 11.63
C GLU A 46 -8.49 2.86 12.91
N LEU A 47 -7.38 3.16 13.56
CA LEU A 47 -7.06 2.69 14.90
C LEU A 47 -7.30 3.81 15.92
N GLU A 48 -7.16 3.51 17.20
CA GLU A 48 -7.24 4.52 18.27
C GLU A 48 -6.24 5.66 18.04
N ASN A 49 -4.97 5.32 17.79
CA ASN A 49 -3.86 6.28 17.77
C ASN A 49 -3.28 6.53 16.37
N ASP A 50 -3.69 5.78 15.36
CA ASP A 50 -3.08 5.87 14.03
C ASP A 50 -4.12 5.60 12.94
N TYR A 51 -3.85 6.10 11.74
CA TYR A 51 -4.43 5.58 10.51
C TYR A 51 -3.44 4.64 9.82
N LEU A 52 -3.92 3.53 9.29
CA LEU A 52 -3.15 2.71 8.35
C LEU A 52 -3.67 2.97 6.94
N PHE A 53 -2.77 3.36 6.06
CA PHE A 53 -3.02 3.41 4.62
C PHE A 53 -2.37 2.17 4.03
N ILE A 54 -3.16 1.27 3.45
CA ILE A 54 -2.66 -0.03 3.02
C ILE A 54 -2.92 -0.19 1.53
N GLU A 55 -1.83 -0.42 0.81
CA GLU A 55 -1.85 -0.82 -0.60
C GLU A 55 -1.51 -2.31 -0.70
N VAL A 56 -2.25 -3.03 -1.52
CA VAL A 56 -2.12 -4.47 -1.73
C VAL A 56 -1.91 -4.71 -3.22
N LYS A 57 -0.93 -5.53 -3.56
CA LYS A 57 -0.71 -5.94 -4.94
C LYS A 57 -0.31 -7.39 -5.05
N ASP A 58 -1.23 -8.21 -5.58
CA ASP A 58 -0.93 -9.57 -6.04
C ASP A 58 -0.49 -9.57 -7.50
N PHE A 59 0.79 -9.85 -7.74
CA PHE A 59 1.37 -9.94 -9.08
C PHE A 59 1.14 -11.33 -9.67
N HIS A 60 0.53 -11.38 -10.86
CA HIS A 60 0.49 -12.61 -11.67
C HIS A 60 1.89 -13.02 -12.18
N ALA A 61 2.76 -12.05 -12.45
CA ALA A 61 4.11 -12.26 -12.95
C ALA A 61 5.14 -11.47 -12.12
N PRO A 62 5.42 -11.87 -10.86
CA PRO A 62 6.29 -11.09 -9.96
C PRO A 62 7.75 -10.99 -10.44
N ASP A 63 8.22 -11.97 -11.23
CA ASP A 63 9.57 -11.95 -11.79
C ASP A 63 9.80 -10.84 -12.84
N ASP A 64 8.73 -10.26 -13.41
CA ASP A 64 8.83 -9.10 -14.32
C ASP A 64 9.32 -7.83 -13.62
N TYR A 65 9.26 -7.79 -12.29
CA TYR A 65 9.79 -6.70 -11.47
C TYR A 65 11.22 -6.98 -10.98
N ASN A 66 11.71 -8.22 -11.16
CA ASN A 66 13.05 -8.61 -10.72
C ASN A 66 14.09 -8.42 -11.83
N PHE A 67 14.61 -7.20 -11.91
CA PHE A 67 15.69 -6.83 -12.83
C PHE A 67 17.04 -7.49 -12.50
N LYS A 68 17.22 -8.07 -11.30
CA LYS A 68 18.45 -8.80 -10.92
C LYS A 68 18.50 -10.22 -11.49
N LYS A 69 17.34 -10.80 -11.81
CA LYS A 69 17.20 -12.11 -12.45
C LYS A 69 17.15 -12.05 -13.98
N ALA A 70 17.26 -10.86 -14.58
CA ALA A 70 17.24 -10.72 -16.02
C ALA A 70 18.55 -11.26 -16.64
N VAL A 71 18.43 -11.91 -17.80
CA VAL A 71 19.53 -12.64 -18.46
C VAL A 71 20.30 -11.81 -19.49
N ASN A 72 19.79 -10.63 -19.85
CA ASN A 72 20.42 -9.72 -20.79
C ASN A 72 20.03 -8.26 -20.47
N ASP A 73 20.78 -7.31 -21.03
CA ASP A 73 20.64 -5.88 -20.72
C ASP A 73 19.28 -5.31 -21.11
N GLU A 74 18.69 -5.77 -22.21
CA GLU A 74 17.36 -5.35 -22.65
C GLU A 74 16.29 -5.72 -21.62
N ARG A 75 16.31 -6.96 -21.13
CA ARG A 75 15.41 -7.42 -20.06
C ARG A 75 15.70 -6.74 -18.73
N VAL A 76 16.96 -6.45 -18.42
CA VAL A 76 17.31 -5.67 -17.21
C VAL A 76 16.63 -4.30 -17.27
N LYS A 77 16.72 -3.62 -18.43
CA LYS A 77 16.11 -2.31 -18.64
C LYS A 77 14.59 -2.38 -18.52
N GLN A 78 13.94 -3.31 -19.23
CA GLN A 78 12.48 -3.47 -19.19
C GLN A 78 11.96 -3.76 -17.78
N ARG A 79 12.55 -4.73 -17.07
CA ARG A 79 12.13 -5.06 -15.70
C ARG A 79 12.36 -3.93 -14.72
N ARG A 80 13.43 -3.14 -14.93
CA ARG A 80 13.68 -1.92 -14.16
C ARG A 80 12.62 -0.85 -14.44
N GLU A 81 12.16 -0.73 -15.68
CA GLU A 81 11.05 0.18 -16.02
C GLU A 81 9.76 -0.24 -15.31
N TYR A 82 9.41 -1.53 -15.28
CA TYR A 82 8.26 -2.02 -14.51
C TYR A 82 8.39 -1.77 -13.01
N PHE A 83 9.58 -2.02 -12.44
CA PHE A 83 9.86 -1.71 -11.04
C PHE A 83 9.73 -0.21 -10.74
N ASN A 84 10.30 0.65 -11.60
CA ASN A 84 10.21 2.10 -11.44
C ASN A 84 8.75 2.58 -11.56
N HIS A 85 8.01 2.05 -12.53
CA HIS A 85 6.59 2.37 -12.69
C HIS A 85 5.79 2.00 -11.43
N LEU A 86 6.01 0.79 -10.87
CA LEU A 86 5.40 0.39 -9.61
C LEU A 86 5.73 1.36 -8.48
N ARG A 87 6.99 1.78 -8.33
CA ARG A 87 7.39 2.79 -7.34
C ARG A 87 6.61 4.09 -7.50
N GLU A 88 6.47 4.58 -8.73
CA GLU A 88 5.72 5.81 -9.01
C GLU A 88 4.25 5.66 -8.64
N VAL A 89 3.62 4.54 -8.98
CA VAL A 89 2.22 4.23 -8.62
C VAL A 89 2.04 4.23 -7.10
N LEU A 90 2.86 3.47 -6.36
CA LEU A 90 2.77 3.40 -4.89
C LEU A 90 2.94 4.78 -4.25
N LYS A 91 3.92 5.56 -4.73
CA LYS A 91 4.15 6.95 -4.28
C LYS A 91 2.92 7.83 -4.51
N HIS A 92 2.30 7.74 -5.70
CA HIS A 92 1.12 8.54 -6.04
C HIS A 92 -0.11 8.14 -5.24
N LYS A 93 -0.40 6.83 -5.15
CA LYS A 93 -1.49 6.31 -4.30
C LYS A 93 -1.42 6.83 -2.87
N PHE A 94 -0.23 6.83 -2.25
CA PHE A 94 -0.08 7.39 -0.91
C PHE A 94 -0.37 8.91 -0.86
N ARG A 95 0.28 9.69 -1.72
CA ARG A 95 0.15 11.16 -1.70
C ARG A 95 -1.28 11.62 -1.95
N ASP A 96 -1.93 11.01 -2.92
CA ASP A 96 -3.30 11.32 -3.27
C ASP A 96 -4.24 10.89 -2.14
N SER A 97 -4.06 9.69 -1.56
CA SER A 97 -4.84 9.23 -0.39
C SER A 97 -4.70 10.17 0.81
N TRP A 98 -3.49 10.69 1.05
CA TRP A 98 -3.29 11.69 2.09
C TRP A 98 -4.09 12.97 1.80
N LEU A 99 -4.08 13.43 0.55
CA LEU A 99 -4.85 14.61 0.13
C LEU A 99 -6.35 14.41 0.27
N TYR A 100 -6.88 13.24 -0.09
CA TYR A 100 -8.29 12.88 0.17
C TYR A 100 -8.61 13.01 1.65
N ARG A 101 -7.83 12.35 2.51
CA ARG A 101 -8.11 12.32 3.95
C ARG A 101 -7.92 13.68 4.59
N TRP A 102 -6.99 14.49 4.09
CA TRP A 102 -6.86 15.88 4.52
C TRP A 102 -8.13 16.67 4.19
N ALA A 103 -8.65 16.55 2.96
CA ALA A 103 -9.89 17.23 2.54
C ALA A 103 -11.13 16.72 3.31
N GLU A 104 -11.09 15.50 3.82
CA GLU A 104 -12.13 14.91 4.68
C GLU A 104 -11.96 15.23 6.17
N ASN A 105 -10.95 16.03 6.55
CA ASN A 105 -10.58 16.32 7.95
C ASN A 105 -10.26 15.04 8.76
N LYS A 106 -9.57 14.09 8.12
CA LYS A 106 -9.26 12.75 8.63
C LYS A 106 -7.75 12.47 8.65
N VAL A 107 -6.98 13.47 9.07
CA VAL A 107 -5.50 13.43 9.22
C VAL A 107 -5.06 13.85 10.62
N GLU A 108 -5.96 13.75 11.59
CA GLU A 108 -5.74 14.11 13.00
C GLU A 108 -4.90 13.08 13.77
N LYS A 109 -4.73 11.88 13.22
CA LYS A 109 -3.89 10.81 13.77
C LYS A 109 -2.67 10.59 12.86
N PRO A 110 -1.51 10.19 13.40
CA PRO A 110 -0.38 9.70 12.63
C PRO A 110 -0.78 8.67 11.57
N ILE A 111 -0.23 8.81 10.36
CA ILE A 111 -0.53 7.92 9.23
C ILE A 111 0.65 6.99 8.98
N ARG A 112 0.40 5.68 8.97
CA ARG A 112 1.38 4.65 8.61
C ARG A 112 1.03 4.07 7.25
N TYR A 113 1.93 4.19 6.28
CA TYR A 113 1.75 3.63 4.96
C TYR A 113 2.36 2.24 4.86
N ILE A 114 1.58 1.24 4.45
CA ILE A 114 2.03 -0.15 4.33
C ILE A 114 1.67 -0.69 2.94
N CYS A 115 2.66 -1.20 2.21
CA CYS A 115 2.46 -1.88 0.93
C CYS A 115 2.67 -3.39 1.12
N LEU A 116 1.63 -4.19 0.89
CA LEU A 116 1.71 -5.64 0.79
C LEU A 116 1.90 -6.04 -0.68
N LEU A 117 3.09 -6.50 -1.05
CA LEU A 117 3.44 -6.86 -2.42
C LEU A 117 3.84 -8.33 -2.51
N THR A 118 3.36 -9.07 -3.52
CA THR A 118 3.79 -10.46 -3.75
C THR A 118 5.09 -10.57 -4.56
N LEU A 119 6.08 -9.77 -4.17
CA LEU A 119 7.44 -9.81 -4.70
C LEU A 119 8.38 -10.56 -3.74
N ASP A 120 9.52 -11.01 -4.26
CA ASP A 120 10.54 -11.63 -3.42
C ASP A 120 11.15 -10.66 -2.40
N SER A 121 11.70 -11.22 -1.32
CA SER A 121 12.29 -10.46 -0.21
C SER A 121 13.38 -9.46 -0.64
N ALA A 122 14.11 -9.74 -1.72
CA ALA A 122 15.14 -8.83 -2.21
C ALA A 122 14.52 -7.61 -2.88
N MET A 123 13.52 -7.81 -3.74
CA MET A 123 12.77 -6.73 -4.38
C MET A 123 11.98 -5.91 -3.37
N ILE A 124 11.37 -6.54 -2.36
CA ILE A 124 10.71 -5.85 -1.24
C ILE A 124 11.68 -4.89 -0.56
N SER A 125 12.89 -5.34 -0.21
CA SER A 125 13.88 -4.50 0.46
C SER A 125 14.36 -3.34 -0.40
N ILE A 126 14.48 -3.54 -1.72
CA ILE A 126 14.84 -2.46 -2.66
C ILE A 126 13.69 -1.46 -2.77
N MET A 127 12.46 -1.93 -2.96
CA MET A 127 11.29 -1.06 -3.07
C MET A 127 11.08 -0.23 -1.80
N ASN A 128 11.27 -0.85 -0.62
CA ASN A 128 11.18 -0.14 0.64
C ASN A 128 12.18 1.03 0.69
N LYS A 129 13.45 0.80 0.32
CA LYS A 129 14.47 1.86 0.26
C LYS A 129 14.13 2.94 -0.75
N GLU A 130 13.60 2.56 -1.91
CA GLU A 130 13.23 3.51 -2.96
C GLU A 130 12.04 4.38 -2.55
N LEU A 131 11.00 3.83 -1.92
CA LEU A 131 9.88 4.63 -1.44
C LEU A 131 10.28 5.60 -0.33
N HIS A 132 11.17 5.21 0.59
CA HIS A 132 11.66 6.13 1.62
C HIS A 132 12.43 7.34 1.05
N LYS A 133 13.01 7.22 -0.14
CA LYS A 133 13.62 8.37 -0.83
C LYS A 133 12.59 9.31 -1.47
N GLN A 134 11.41 8.79 -1.79
CA GLN A 134 10.37 9.50 -2.55
C GLN A 134 9.27 10.09 -1.65
N LEU A 135 9.10 9.55 -0.44
CA LEU A 135 8.06 9.94 0.50
C LEU A 135 8.63 10.75 1.67
N PRO A 136 7.96 11.86 2.06
CA PRO A 136 8.36 12.67 3.20
C PRO A 136 7.91 12.01 4.51
N VAL A 137 8.68 11.02 4.97
CA VAL A 137 8.43 10.33 6.25
C VAL A 137 8.95 11.18 7.41
N GLY A 138 8.13 11.33 8.46
CA GLY A 138 8.39 12.19 9.62
C GLY A 138 8.35 13.68 9.30
N CYS A 139 9.07 14.49 10.07
CA CYS A 139 9.22 15.93 9.82
C CYS A 139 10.25 16.17 8.70
N ALA A 140 9.83 15.94 7.46
CA ALA A 140 10.71 15.83 6.29
C ALA A 140 11.31 17.15 5.76
N GLY A 141 11.24 18.25 6.52
CA GLY A 141 11.84 19.52 6.12
C GLY A 141 11.78 20.61 7.19
N PRO A 142 12.61 21.65 7.05
CA PRO A 142 12.80 22.68 8.08
C PRO A 142 11.55 23.54 8.35
N ARG A 143 10.59 23.56 7.42
CA ARG A 143 9.33 24.32 7.56
C ARG A 143 8.13 23.43 7.93
N TRP A 144 8.31 22.12 7.93
CA TRP A 144 7.20 21.19 8.13
C TRP A 144 6.88 21.10 9.60
N THR A 145 5.68 21.52 9.97
CA THR A 145 5.19 21.49 11.36
C THR A 145 4.41 20.22 11.69
N GLY A 146 4.13 19.38 10.69
CA GLY A 146 3.45 18.10 10.85
C GLY A 146 4.03 17.04 9.93
N GLU A 147 3.80 15.78 10.29
CA GLU A 147 4.18 14.61 9.48
C GLU A 147 3.06 14.26 8.49
N VAL A 148 3.41 14.00 7.24
CA VAL A 148 2.48 13.48 6.23
C VAL A 148 2.39 11.95 6.35
N ALA A 149 3.53 11.30 6.61
CA ALA A 149 3.61 9.88 6.97
C ALA A 149 4.47 9.73 8.23
N ARG A 150 3.96 9.01 9.23
CA ARG A 150 4.73 8.57 10.40
C ARG A 150 5.75 7.50 10.03
N SER A 151 5.34 6.58 9.15
CA SER A 151 6.18 5.49 8.66
C SER A 151 5.73 5.03 7.28
N CYS A 152 6.64 4.37 6.56
CA CYS A 152 6.39 3.66 5.32
C CYS A 152 6.98 2.25 5.45
N ALA A 153 6.25 1.22 5.05
CA ALA A 153 6.74 -0.15 5.06
C ALA A 153 6.31 -0.90 3.80
N VAL A 154 7.26 -1.50 3.10
CA VAL A 154 6.97 -2.45 2.02
C VAL A 154 7.28 -3.85 2.52
N VAL A 155 6.30 -4.75 2.45
CA VAL A 155 6.36 -6.10 2.97
C VAL A 155 5.76 -7.09 1.98
N ASN A 156 6.20 -8.34 2.04
CA ASN A 156 5.45 -9.47 1.50
C ASN A 156 4.63 -10.12 2.63
N LEU A 157 3.87 -11.16 2.31
CA LEU A 157 2.97 -11.82 3.26
C LEU A 157 3.68 -12.29 4.54
N ASP A 158 4.85 -12.93 4.41
CA ASP A 158 5.61 -13.41 5.57
C ASP A 158 6.07 -12.25 6.46
N ARG A 159 6.64 -11.20 5.86
CA ARG A 159 7.08 -10.02 6.61
C ARG A 159 5.92 -9.27 7.24
N TRP A 160 4.76 -9.24 6.59
CA TRP A 160 3.55 -8.66 7.17
C TRP A 160 3.20 -9.36 8.48
N ASN A 161 3.02 -10.68 8.44
CA ASN A 161 2.58 -11.44 9.61
C ASN A 161 3.62 -11.44 10.74
N ASN A 162 4.91 -11.37 10.41
CA ASN A 162 5.97 -11.25 11.41
C ASN A 162 6.02 -9.87 12.06
N ASN A 163 5.85 -8.79 11.29
CA ASN A 163 5.98 -7.42 11.79
C ASN A 163 4.69 -6.87 12.42
N PHE A 164 3.54 -7.40 12.00
CA PHE A 164 2.21 -6.92 12.40
C PHE A 164 1.34 -8.07 12.93
N PRO A 165 1.74 -8.73 14.05
CA PRO A 165 1.05 -9.91 14.56
C PRO A 165 -0.40 -9.63 15.01
N LYS A 166 -0.73 -8.35 15.27
CA LYS A 166 -2.09 -7.91 15.59
C LYS A 166 -3.02 -7.82 14.38
N TRP A 167 -2.47 -7.83 13.18
CA TRP A 167 -3.19 -7.62 11.93
C TRP A 167 -2.93 -8.78 10.96
N PRO A 168 -3.16 -10.06 11.34
CA PRO A 168 -2.79 -11.19 10.50
C PRO A 168 -3.46 -11.14 9.12
N VAL A 169 -2.73 -11.62 8.13
CA VAL A 169 -3.16 -11.68 6.72
C VAL A 169 -2.97 -13.08 6.18
N SER A 170 -3.94 -13.52 5.39
CA SER A 170 -3.92 -14.78 4.66
C SER A 170 -4.39 -14.58 3.24
N ARG A 171 -4.02 -15.48 2.32
CA ARG A 171 -4.63 -15.50 0.99
C ARG A 171 -6.08 -15.96 1.11
N THR A 172 -6.99 -15.31 0.41
CA THR A 172 -8.35 -15.83 0.26
C THR A 172 -8.30 -17.11 -0.55
N ALA A 173 -9.08 -18.12 -0.17
CA ALA A 173 -9.26 -19.30 -1.01
C ALA A 173 -9.72 -18.85 -2.40
N VAL A 174 -9.08 -19.36 -3.46
CA VAL A 174 -9.62 -19.23 -4.80
C VAL A 174 -10.95 -19.97 -4.76
N THR A 175 -12.07 -19.26 -4.84
CA THR A 175 -13.33 -19.89 -5.18
C THR A 175 -13.18 -20.35 -6.61
N GLY A 176 -12.75 -21.60 -6.78
CA GLY A 176 -12.71 -22.25 -8.08
C GLY A 176 -14.10 -22.21 -8.67
N GLY A 177 -14.29 -21.34 -9.65
CA GLY A 177 -15.44 -21.39 -10.52
C GLY A 177 -15.34 -22.68 -11.33
N THR A 178 -16.15 -23.67 -10.96
CA THR A 178 -16.58 -24.75 -11.85
C THR A 178 -17.37 -24.20 -13.01
#